data_AF-A0A3C1DLX2-F1
#
_entry.id   AF-A0A3C1DLX2-F1
#
_cell.length_a   1.000
_cell.length_b   1.000
_cell.length_c   1.000
_cell.angle_alpha   90.00
_cell.angle_beta   90.00
_cell.angle_gamma   90.00
#
_symmetry.space_group_name_H-M   'P 1'
#
loop_
_entity.id
_entity.type
_entity.pdbx_description
1 polymer ?
#
loop_
_entity_poly.entity_id
_entity_poly.type
_entity_poly.pdbx_seq_one_letter_code
_entity_poly.pdbx_strand_id
1 'polypeptide(L)'
;MSVCHHAATEIYPIDAWARSYLPGGSRAGSPSLSRRILVVAAHTDDEALGCGGTIARHVAEGDTVNAVFLTDGLSSRPDQSGTDLDDRVRAAREAHAILGISEVNYLDFPDNQMDGVVLLEVVRALERILSAFEPEVIYTHHSGDLNVDHRVTHEAVMTACRPMPDHHVREVYTFEIMSSTDWASPTSSQFLPVLYICLLYTSDA
;
A
#
# COMPACT_ATOMS: atom_id res chain seq x y z
N MET A 1 31.44 3.16 1.99
CA MET A 1 30.27 3.60 2.79
C MET A 1 29.05 3.25 1.96
N SER A 2 28.37 2.15 2.28
CA SER A 2 27.16 1.72 1.58
C SER A 2 26.00 2.55 2.09
N VAL A 3 25.30 3.24 1.20
CA VAL A 3 24.10 4.00 1.54
C VAL A 3 22.96 2.99 1.62
N CYS A 4 22.62 2.53 2.82
CA CYS A 4 21.47 1.64 3.03
C CYS A 4 20.19 2.39 2.63
N HIS A 5 19.53 1.96 1.55
CA HIS A 5 18.21 2.45 1.19
C HIS A 5 17.21 1.70 2.07
N HIS A 6 16.55 2.43 2.96
CA HIS A 6 15.52 1.87 3.84
C HIS A 6 14.16 2.30 3.31
N ALA A 7 13.20 1.39 3.18
CA ALA A 7 11.81 1.78 3.02
C ALA A 7 11.30 2.25 4.39
N ALA A 8 10.94 3.52 4.46
CA ALA A 8 10.50 4.18 5.67
C ALA A 8 8.97 4.04 5.74
N THR A 9 8.42 3.63 6.88
CA THR A 9 6.98 3.36 7.03
C THR A 9 6.46 3.83 8.39
N GLU A 10 5.22 4.32 8.45
CA GLU A 10 4.51 4.52 9.72
C GLU A 10 3.63 3.31 10.05
N ILE A 11 3.64 2.86 11.31
CA ILE A 11 2.86 1.70 11.75
C ILE A 11 1.57 2.18 12.41
N TYR A 12 0.43 1.74 11.90
CA TYR A 12 -0.84 1.74 12.62
C TYR A 12 -1.11 0.31 13.11
N PRO A 13 -0.66 -0.06 14.31
CA PRO A 13 -0.95 -1.39 14.85
C PRO A 13 -2.46 -1.47 15.12
N ILE A 14 -3.19 -2.21 14.28
CA ILE A 14 -4.62 -2.49 14.49
C ILE A 14 -4.82 -3.15 15.87
N ASP A 15 -3.88 -3.99 16.28
CA ASP A 15 -3.85 -4.60 17.62
C ASP A 15 -3.75 -3.57 18.77
N ALA A 16 -3.24 -2.36 18.54
CA ALA A 16 -3.25 -1.30 19.55
C ALA A 16 -4.63 -0.64 19.69
N TRP A 17 -5.41 -0.56 18.61
CA TRP A 17 -6.80 -0.11 18.65
C TRP A 17 -7.71 -1.17 19.29
N ALA A 18 -7.48 -2.45 18.96
CA ALA A 18 -8.17 -3.60 19.55
C ALA A 18 -7.78 -3.88 21.02
N ARG A 19 -6.62 -3.40 21.49
CA ARG A 19 -6.15 -3.54 22.88
C ARG A 19 -7.01 -2.81 23.91
N SER A 20 -7.93 -1.95 23.48
CA SER A 20 -9.00 -1.46 24.35
C SER A 20 -10.03 -2.55 24.74
N TYR A 21 -9.95 -3.75 24.14
CA TYR A 21 -10.91 -4.85 24.35
C TYR A 21 -10.34 -6.24 24.64
N LEU A 22 -9.01 -6.46 24.71
CA LEU A 22 -8.45 -7.79 25.04
C LEU A 22 -7.21 -7.72 25.95
N PRO A 23 -7.07 -8.61 26.96
CA PRO A 23 -5.92 -8.64 27.86
C PRO A 23 -4.68 -9.20 27.15
N GLY A 24 -3.53 -8.61 27.48
CA GLY A 24 -2.26 -8.76 26.76
C GLY A 24 -1.65 -10.16 26.77
N GLY A 25 -0.98 -10.49 25.67
CA GLY A 25 -0.08 -11.63 25.52
C GLY A 25 1.14 -11.25 24.69
N SER A 26 2.31 -11.75 25.09
CA SER A 26 3.60 -11.59 24.41
C SER A 26 3.69 -12.52 23.19
N ARG A 27 4.18 -12.02 22.05
CA ARG A 27 4.49 -12.84 20.85
C ARG A 27 5.91 -13.41 20.97
N ALA A 28 6.02 -14.67 21.39
CA ALA A 28 7.19 -15.51 21.12
C ALA A 28 7.03 -16.17 19.74
N GLY A 29 8.12 -16.27 18.98
CA GLY A 29 8.15 -16.70 17.58
C GLY A 29 7.50 -18.05 17.31
N SER A 30 6.54 -18.04 16.38
CA SER A 30 6.03 -19.21 15.67
C SER A 30 6.77 -19.36 14.32
N PRO A 31 6.90 -20.57 13.75
CA PRO A 31 7.49 -20.75 12.42
C PRO A 31 6.69 -19.91 11.41
N SER A 32 7.38 -19.22 10.49
CA SER A 32 6.78 -18.25 9.58
C SER A 32 5.83 -18.96 8.62
N LEU A 33 4.54 -18.96 8.95
CA LEU A 33 3.50 -19.14 7.96
C LEU A 33 3.64 -17.99 6.95
N SER A 34 3.65 -18.33 5.66
CA SER A 34 3.57 -17.37 4.56
C SER A 34 2.41 -16.40 4.81
N ARG A 35 2.71 -15.11 4.87
CA ARG A 35 1.73 -14.05 5.12
C ARG A 35 1.07 -13.62 3.82
N ARG A 36 -0.13 -13.04 3.95
CA ARG A 36 -0.82 -12.37 2.84
C ARG A 36 -0.68 -10.86 2.98
N ILE A 37 -0.02 -10.24 2.00
CA ILE A 37 0.31 -8.82 1.97
C ILE A 37 -0.51 -8.17 0.85
N LEU A 38 -1.20 -7.07 1.17
CA LEU A 38 -1.91 -6.27 0.18
C LEU A 38 -1.30 -4.86 0.12
N VAL A 39 -0.85 -4.45 -1.07
CA VAL A 39 -0.47 -3.07 -1.32
C VAL A 39 -1.65 -2.34 -1.94
N VAL A 40 -2.11 -1.27 -1.30
CA VAL A 40 -3.21 -0.43 -1.78
C VAL A 40 -2.61 0.90 -2.22
N ALA A 41 -2.59 1.13 -3.53
CA ALA A 41 -2.02 2.30 -4.15
C ALA A 41 -3.08 3.09 -4.93
N ALA A 42 -2.87 4.38 -5.09
CA ALA A 42 -3.74 5.23 -5.88
C ALA A 42 -3.49 4.97 -7.37
N HIS A 43 -2.23 5.12 -7.81
CA HIS A 43 -1.80 5.02 -9.20
C HIS A 43 -0.85 3.84 -9.41
N THR A 44 -0.75 3.39 -10.66
CA THR A 44 0.21 2.38 -11.09
C THR A 44 1.60 3.00 -11.21
N ASP A 45 2.47 2.73 -10.23
CA ASP A 45 3.87 3.17 -10.05
C ASP A 45 4.14 3.46 -8.57
N ASP A 46 3.13 3.95 -7.84
CA ASP A 46 3.17 4.26 -6.42
C ASP A 46 3.69 3.08 -5.58
N GLU A 47 3.31 1.84 -5.90
CA GLU A 47 3.73 0.65 -5.17
C GLU A 47 5.24 0.41 -5.31
N ALA A 48 5.77 0.58 -6.52
CA ALA A 48 7.17 0.41 -6.82
C ALA A 48 8.02 1.54 -6.23
N LEU A 49 7.53 2.78 -6.34
CA LEU A 49 8.19 3.99 -5.81
C LEU A 49 8.19 4.04 -4.29
N GLY A 50 7.06 3.73 -3.65
CA GLY A 50 6.89 3.84 -2.21
C GLY A 50 7.39 2.64 -1.42
N CYS A 51 7.15 1.42 -1.91
CA CYS A 51 7.46 0.21 -1.16
C CYS A 51 7.98 -0.98 -1.99
N GLY A 52 8.46 -0.76 -3.23
CA GLY A 52 8.90 -1.83 -4.13
C GLY A 52 9.96 -2.76 -3.53
N GLY A 53 10.92 -2.20 -2.79
CA GLY A 53 11.92 -3.01 -2.08
C GLY A 53 11.29 -3.90 -0.99
N THR A 54 10.29 -3.39 -0.27
CA THR A 54 9.54 -4.13 0.75
C THR A 54 8.72 -5.25 0.13
N ILE A 55 8.08 -4.99 -1.02
CA ILE A 55 7.37 -6.01 -1.80
C ILE A 55 8.32 -7.16 -2.16
N ALA A 56 9.45 -6.84 -2.78
CA ALA A 56 10.44 -7.86 -3.17
C ALA A 56 10.98 -8.64 -1.96
N ARG A 57 11.10 -7.99 -0.80
CA ARG A 57 11.50 -8.64 0.46
C ARG A 57 10.46 -9.65 0.93
N HIS A 58 9.19 -9.27 0.98
CA HIS A 58 8.09 -10.18 1.33
C HIS A 58 8.06 -11.41 0.42
N VAL A 59 8.16 -11.20 -0.89
CA VAL A 59 8.22 -12.30 -1.86
C VAL A 59 9.43 -13.22 -1.61
N ALA A 60 10.61 -12.66 -1.33
CA ALA A 60 11.80 -13.45 -1.00
C ALA A 60 11.70 -14.22 0.33
N GLU A 61 10.85 -13.77 1.25
CA GLU A 61 10.53 -14.46 2.51
C GLU A 61 9.43 -15.51 2.36
N GLY A 62 8.84 -15.64 1.16
CA GLY A 62 7.79 -16.59 0.84
C GLY A 62 6.38 -16.10 1.14
N ASP A 63 6.19 -14.80 1.39
CA ASP A 63 4.87 -14.19 1.53
C ASP A 63 4.17 -14.03 0.17
N THR A 64 2.84 -14.07 0.18
CA THR A 64 2.03 -13.79 -1.01
C THR A 64 1.69 -12.30 -1.03
N VAL A 65 2.13 -11.59 -2.07
CA VAL A 65 1.86 -10.15 -2.24
C VAL A 65 0.89 -9.90 -3.38
N ASN A 66 -0.21 -9.22 -3.10
CA ASN A 66 -1.15 -8.68 -4.08
C ASN A 66 -1.10 -7.14 -4.07
N ALA A 67 -1.49 -6.53 -5.19
CA ALA A 67 -1.66 -5.07 -5.29
C ALA A 67 -3.07 -4.70 -5.76
N VAL A 68 -3.56 -3.55 -5.31
CA VAL A 68 -4.76 -2.90 -5.83
C VAL A 68 -4.45 -1.45 -6.15
N PHE A 69 -4.89 -1.02 -7.33
CA PHE A 69 -4.82 0.36 -7.80
C PHE A 69 -6.22 0.97 -7.83
N LEU A 70 -6.38 2.10 -7.14
CA LEU A 70 -7.69 2.72 -7.03
C LEU A 70 -8.10 3.42 -8.32
N THR A 71 -7.18 4.09 -9.02
CA THR A 71 -7.53 4.95 -10.15
C THR A 71 -7.25 4.32 -11.51
N ASP A 72 -7.88 4.86 -12.55
CA ASP A 72 -7.70 4.44 -13.94
C ASP A 72 -6.36 4.88 -14.55
N GLY A 73 -5.70 5.89 -13.97
CA GLY A 73 -4.48 6.50 -14.51
C GLY A 73 -4.67 7.25 -15.85
N LEU A 74 -5.93 7.47 -16.26
CA LEU A 74 -6.33 8.00 -17.58
C LEU A 74 -7.09 9.31 -17.47
N SER A 75 -8.00 9.45 -16.50
CA SER A 75 -8.96 10.57 -16.44
C SER A 75 -8.31 11.95 -16.33
N SER A 76 -7.07 12.03 -15.85
CA SER A 76 -6.28 13.28 -15.76
C SER A 76 -5.50 13.62 -17.03
N ARG A 77 -5.47 12.73 -18.03
CA ARG A 77 -4.57 12.76 -19.21
C ARG A 77 -5.34 12.63 -20.53
N PRO A 78 -6.29 13.54 -20.83
CA PRO A 78 -7.17 13.42 -22.00
C PRO A 78 -6.43 13.46 -23.34
N ASP A 79 -5.22 14.03 -23.38
CA ASP A 79 -4.41 14.19 -24.60
C ASP A 79 -3.44 13.03 -24.87
N GLN A 80 -3.41 11.98 -24.03
CA GLN A 80 -2.55 10.82 -24.29
C GLN A 80 -3.14 9.93 -25.39
N SER A 81 -2.33 9.66 -26.42
CA SER A 81 -2.68 8.71 -27.48
C SER A 81 -2.65 7.27 -26.98
N GLY A 82 -3.41 6.37 -27.60
CA GLY A 82 -3.51 4.95 -27.19
C GLY A 82 -2.16 4.21 -27.05
N THR A 83 -1.13 4.60 -27.81
CA THR A 83 0.20 3.98 -27.70
C THR A 83 0.91 4.29 -26.38
N ASP A 84 0.71 5.48 -25.81
CA ASP A 84 1.32 5.89 -24.53
C ASP A 84 0.69 5.10 -23.38
N LEU A 85 -0.62 4.84 -23.46
CA LEU A 85 -1.35 4.03 -22.49
C LEU A 85 -0.93 2.56 -22.52
N ASP A 86 -0.82 1.99 -23.72
CA ASP A 86 -0.38 0.60 -23.89
C ASP A 86 1.05 0.39 -23.35
N ASP A 87 1.94 1.35 -23.58
CA ASP A 87 3.31 1.30 -23.07
C ASP A 87 3.35 1.40 -21.54
N ARG A 88 2.51 2.23 -20.92
CA ARG A 88 2.40 2.35 -19.45
C ARG A 88 1.85 1.07 -18.82
N VAL A 89 0.80 0.49 -19.40
CA VAL A 89 0.25 -0.81 -18.93
C VAL A 89 1.29 -1.92 -19.07
N ARG A 90 2.05 -1.94 -20.17
CA ARG A 90 3.14 -2.90 -20.35
C ARG A 90 4.24 -2.71 -19.30
N ALA A 91 4.69 -1.48 -19.07
CA ALA A 91 5.72 -1.17 -18.08
C ALA A 91 5.28 -1.57 -16.66
N ALA A 92 4.04 -1.27 -16.27
CA ALA A 92 3.48 -1.68 -14.99
C ALA A 92 3.48 -3.21 -14.84
N ARG A 93 3.03 -3.96 -15.86
CA ARG A 93 3.05 -5.43 -15.84
C ARG A 93 4.46 -6.00 -15.71
N GLU A 94 5.43 -5.43 -16.41
CA GLU A 94 6.83 -5.83 -16.30
C GLU A 94 7.39 -5.56 -14.90
N ALA A 95 7.10 -4.39 -14.33
CA ALA A 95 7.49 -4.05 -12.96
C ALA A 95 6.87 -5.01 -11.94
N HIS A 96 5.56 -5.28 -12.02
CA HIS A 96 4.89 -6.22 -11.12
C HIS A 96 5.47 -7.63 -11.20
N ALA A 97 5.81 -8.10 -12.41
CA ALA A 97 6.45 -9.39 -12.61
C ALA A 97 7.85 -9.45 -11.98
N ILE A 98 8.63 -8.37 -12.08
CA ILE A 98 9.94 -8.24 -11.44
C ILE A 98 9.80 -8.23 -9.91
N LEU A 99 8.81 -7.52 -9.39
CA LEU A 99 8.54 -7.45 -7.95
C LEU A 99 7.96 -8.74 -7.37
N GLY A 100 7.45 -9.65 -8.21
CA GLY A 100 6.85 -10.92 -7.77
C GLY A 100 5.44 -10.77 -7.22
N ILE A 101 4.70 -9.73 -7.62
CA ILE A 101 3.29 -9.54 -7.25
C ILE A 101 2.45 -10.65 -7.90
N SER A 102 1.65 -11.34 -7.09
CA SER A 102 0.87 -12.51 -7.51
C SER A 102 -0.38 -12.11 -8.30
N GLU A 103 -1.07 -11.07 -7.85
CA GLU A 103 -2.30 -10.59 -8.45
C GLU A 103 -2.42 -9.07 -8.34
N VAL A 104 -3.05 -8.47 -9.35
CA VAL A 104 -3.32 -7.03 -9.42
C VAL A 104 -4.79 -6.79 -9.70
N ASN A 105 -5.40 -5.92 -8.89
CA ASN A 105 -6.79 -5.49 -9.05
C ASN A 105 -6.84 -3.99 -9.40
N TYR A 106 -7.71 -3.62 -10.34
CA TYR A 106 -7.96 -2.22 -10.72
C TYR A 106 -9.40 -1.87 -10.37
N LEU A 107 -9.61 -0.71 -9.73
CA LEU A 107 -10.94 -0.23 -9.33
C LEU A 107 -11.49 0.91 -10.19
N ASP A 108 -10.67 1.44 -11.10
CA ASP A 108 -11.04 2.39 -12.15
C ASP A 108 -11.76 3.67 -11.66
N PHE A 109 -11.41 4.14 -10.46
CA PHE A 109 -11.86 5.46 -10.00
C PHE A 109 -11.17 6.58 -10.83
N PRO A 110 -11.79 7.76 -10.96
CA PRO A 110 -11.25 8.83 -11.80
C PRO A 110 -9.94 9.39 -11.22
N ASP A 111 -8.85 9.26 -12.00
CA ASP A 111 -7.51 9.77 -11.68
C ASP A 111 -7.49 11.31 -11.46
N ASN A 112 -6.79 11.70 -10.40
CA ASN A 112 -6.67 13.04 -9.79
C ASN A 112 -8.01 13.69 -9.40
N GLN A 113 -9.06 12.90 -9.21
CA GLN A 113 -10.43 13.37 -8.97
C GLN A 113 -11.15 12.52 -7.91
N MET A 114 -10.43 11.79 -7.07
CA MET A 114 -11.06 10.95 -6.05
C MET A 114 -11.78 11.76 -4.96
N ASP A 115 -11.49 13.05 -4.80
CA ASP A 115 -12.27 13.95 -3.93
C ASP A 115 -13.68 14.25 -4.46
N GLY A 116 -13.94 13.97 -5.73
CA GLY A 116 -15.29 13.95 -6.31
C GLY A 116 -16.05 12.65 -6.10
N VAL A 117 -15.39 11.58 -5.63
CA VAL A 117 -16.00 10.26 -5.41
C VAL A 117 -16.51 10.16 -3.97
N VAL A 118 -17.68 9.55 -3.79
CA VAL A 118 -18.20 9.28 -2.45
C VAL A 118 -17.29 8.25 -1.77
N LEU A 119 -16.61 8.63 -0.67
CA LEU A 119 -15.66 7.76 0.04
C LEU A 119 -16.22 6.35 0.33
N LEU A 120 -17.50 6.24 0.68
CA LEU A 120 -18.15 4.95 0.95
C LEU A 120 -18.12 3.99 -0.25
N GLU A 121 -18.13 4.51 -1.48
CA GLU A 121 -18.03 3.70 -2.70
C GLU A 121 -16.62 3.11 -2.83
N VAL A 122 -15.59 3.91 -2.56
CA VAL A 122 -14.18 3.47 -2.51
C VAL A 122 -13.99 2.40 -1.43
N VAL A 123 -14.48 2.67 -0.22
CA VAL A 123 -14.40 1.74 0.92
C VAL A 123 -15.07 0.41 0.58
N ARG A 124 -16.29 0.41 0.03
CA ARG A 124 -17.00 -0.83 -0.36
C ARG A 124 -16.31 -1.61 -1.47
N ALA A 125 -15.62 -0.91 -2.38
CA ALA A 125 -14.82 -1.58 -3.39
C ALA A 125 -13.61 -2.27 -2.77
N LEU A 126 -12.92 -1.60 -1.84
CA LEU A 126 -11.80 -2.15 -1.11
C LEU A 126 -12.22 -3.32 -0.18
N GLU A 127 -13.33 -3.20 0.55
CA GLU A 127 -13.86 -4.26 1.42
C GLU A 127 -14.09 -5.58 0.67
N ARG A 128 -14.52 -5.53 -0.60
CA ARG A 128 -14.67 -6.73 -1.44
C ARG A 128 -13.34 -7.43 -1.68
N ILE A 129 -12.27 -6.67 -1.91
CA ILE A 129 -10.91 -7.20 -2.08
C ILE A 129 -10.39 -7.76 -0.76
N LEU A 130 -10.55 -7.01 0.34
CA LEU A 130 -10.15 -7.45 1.67
C LEU A 130 -10.84 -8.75 2.07
N SER A 131 -12.14 -8.91 1.78
CA SER A 131 -12.88 -10.14 2.06
C SER A 131 -12.46 -11.32 1.18
N ALA A 132 -12.00 -11.08 -0.05
CA ALA A 132 -11.59 -12.14 -0.97
C ALA A 132 -10.16 -12.64 -0.68
N PHE A 133 -9.26 -11.71 -0.35
CA PHE A 133 -7.83 -12.00 -0.15
C PHE A 133 -7.46 -12.18 1.32
N GLU A 134 -8.25 -11.65 2.26
CA GLU A 134 -8.01 -11.70 3.70
C GLU A 134 -6.56 -11.34 4.10
N PRO A 135 -6.04 -10.15 3.74
CA PRO A 135 -4.65 -9.80 4.04
C PRO A 135 -4.40 -9.68 5.55
N GLU A 136 -3.17 -10.00 5.97
CA GLU A 136 -2.70 -9.79 7.34
C GLU A 136 -1.97 -8.44 7.48
N VAL A 137 -1.33 -7.98 6.40
CA VAL A 137 -0.56 -6.75 6.35
C VAL A 137 -1.01 -5.92 5.15
N ILE A 138 -1.20 -4.62 5.37
CA ILE A 138 -1.50 -3.67 4.30
C ILE A 138 -0.43 -2.59 4.24
N TYR A 139 -0.01 -2.24 3.02
CA TYR A 139 0.77 -1.04 2.72
C TYR A 139 -0.10 -0.05 1.97
N THR A 140 -0.09 1.23 2.37
CA THR A 140 -0.85 2.30 1.71
C THR A 140 -0.12 3.64 1.77
N HIS A 141 -0.71 4.67 1.19
CA HIS A 141 -0.20 6.03 1.17
C HIS A 141 -0.16 6.70 2.56
N HIS A 142 0.76 7.64 2.75
CA HIS A 142 0.75 8.56 3.90
C HIS A 142 -0.43 9.53 3.85
N SER A 143 -1.02 9.82 5.02
CA SER A 143 -2.18 10.72 5.14
C SER A 143 -1.90 12.17 4.77
N GLY A 144 -0.65 12.61 4.92
CA GLY A 144 -0.21 13.99 4.69
C GLY A 144 0.25 14.29 3.27
N ASP A 145 0.10 13.34 2.34
CA ASP A 145 0.56 13.50 0.97
C ASP A 145 -0.15 14.66 0.24
N LEU A 146 0.57 15.34 -0.67
CA LEU A 146 0.04 16.45 -1.48
C LEU A 146 -1.02 15.99 -2.50
N ASN A 147 -0.89 14.76 -3.02
CA ASN A 147 -1.82 14.19 -3.99
C ASN A 147 -3.16 13.84 -3.31
N VAL A 148 -4.25 14.30 -3.90
CA VAL A 148 -5.60 14.09 -3.35
C VAL A 148 -6.01 12.62 -3.36
N ASP A 149 -5.64 11.87 -4.40
CA ASP A 149 -5.97 10.46 -4.51
C ASP A 149 -5.18 9.63 -3.49
N HIS A 150 -3.95 10.03 -3.16
CA HIS A 150 -3.17 9.38 -2.09
C HIS A 150 -3.85 9.55 -0.74
N ARG A 151 -4.36 10.75 -0.44
CA ARG A 151 -5.11 11.03 0.79
C ARG A 151 -6.42 10.26 0.86
N VAL A 152 -7.19 10.22 -0.23
CA VAL A 152 -8.45 9.45 -0.29
C VAL A 152 -8.18 7.94 -0.17
N THR A 153 -7.10 7.46 -0.80
CA THR A 153 -6.64 6.06 -0.68
C THR A 153 -6.32 5.72 0.77
N HIS A 154 -5.54 6.56 1.45
CA HIS A 154 -5.23 6.40 2.87
C HIS A 154 -6.52 6.34 3.71
N GLU A 155 -7.42 7.30 3.54
CA GLU A 155 -8.67 7.38 4.31
C GLU A 155 -9.56 6.15 4.07
N ALA A 156 -9.66 5.69 2.82
CA ALA A 156 -10.42 4.50 2.46
C ALA A 156 -9.83 3.23 3.10
N VAL A 157 -8.51 3.07 3.08
CA VAL A 157 -7.82 1.94 3.75
C VAL A 157 -8.07 1.96 5.24
N MET A 158 -7.85 3.10 5.90
CA MET A 158 -8.03 3.21 7.35
C MET A 158 -9.50 2.95 7.76
N THR A 159 -10.46 3.37 6.94
CA THR A 159 -11.89 3.13 7.16
C THR A 159 -12.24 1.66 6.97
N ALA A 160 -11.80 1.04 5.87
CA ALA A 160 -12.08 -0.36 5.54
C ALA A 160 -11.41 -1.33 6.54
N CYS A 161 -10.25 -0.95 7.09
CA CYS A 161 -9.49 -1.76 8.03
C CYS A 161 -9.87 -1.56 9.50
N ARG A 162 -10.99 -0.86 9.77
CA ARG A 162 -11.47 -0.63 11.13
C ARG A 162 -11.59 -1.99 11.87
N PRO A 163 -11.11 -2.10 13.12
CA PRO A 163 -11.19 -3.34 13.87
C PRO A 163 -12.64 -3.84 14.00
N MET A 164 -12.89 -5.04 13.50
CA MET A 164 -14.16 -5.77 13.62
C MET A 164 -13.89 -7.17 14.16
N PRO A 165 -14.87 -7.81 14.85
CA PRO A 165 -14.80 -9.24 15.13
C PRO A 165 -14.60 -9.97 13.80
N ASP A 166 -13.57 -10.81 13.70
CA ASP A 166 -13.21 -11.59 12.50
C ASP A 166 -12.41 -10.84 11.41
N HIS A 167 -11.83 -9.67 11.71
CA HIS A 167 -10.91 -9.02 10.77
C HIS A 167 -9.52 -9.69 10.73
N HIS A 168 -8.98 -9.91 9.52
CA HIS A 168 -7.70 -10.59 9.30
C HIS A 168 -6.49 -9.63 9.38
N VAL A 169 -6.66 -8.35 9.03
CA VAL A 169 -5.56 -7.39 9.00
C VAL A 169 -5.09 -7.10 10.44
N ARG A 170 -3.79 -7.25 10.64
CA ARG A 170 -3.09 -7.01 11.92
C ARG A 170 -2.29 -5.72 11.90
N GLU A 171 -1.77 -5.37 10.73
CA GLU A 171 -0.79 -4.30 10.55
C GLU A 171 -1.15 -3.49 9.31
N VAL A 172 -1.22 -2.16 9.47
CA VAL A 172 -1.29 -1.22 8.35
C VAL A 172 -0.05 -0.34 8.41
N TYR A 173 0.69 -0.31 7.33
CA TYR A 173 1.87 0.50 7.13
C TYR A 173 1.58 1.58 6.09
N THR A 174 2.06 2.80 6.32
CA THR A 174 2.05 3.84 5.28
C THR A 174 3.43 4.02 4.68
N PHE A 175 3.50 4.39 3.41
CA PHE A 175 4.74 4.78 2.72
C PHE A 175 4.64 6.22 2.19
N GLU A 176 5.80 6.84 1.98
CA GLU A 176 5.91 8.11 1.27
C GLU A 176 6.09 7.91 -0.23
N ILE A 177 5.71 8.92 -1.00
CA ILE A 177 6.03 9.05 -2.41
C ILE A 177 6.83 10.33 -2.58
N MET A 178 8.13 10.22 -2.90
CA MET A 178 9.05 11.37 -2.97
C MET A 178 8.57 12.47 -3.94
N SER A 179 7.79 12.13 -4.97
CA SER A 179 7.25 13.10 -5.93
C SER A 179 6.01 13.84 -5.44
N SER A 180 5.50 13.56 -4.24
CA SER A 180 4.28 14.18 -3.71
C SER A 180 4.35 14.47 -2.22
N THR A 181 4.74 13.49 -1.39
CA THR A 181 4.89 13.65 0.07
C THR A 181 5.88 14.77 0.40
N ASP A 182 7.03 14.82 -0.28
CA ASP A 182 8.09 15.83 -0.05
C ASP A 182 7.64 17.27 -0.40
N TRP A 183 6.61 17.41 -1.23
CA TRP A 183 6.06 18.69 -1.67
C TRP A 183 4.87 19.15 -0.82
N ALA A 184 4.45 18.36 0.16
CA ALA A 184 3.36 18.74 1.05
C ALA A 184 3.65 20.05 1.79
N SER A 185 2.61 20.86 2.00
CA SER A 185 2.74 22.10 2.77
C SER A 185 3.34 21.82 4.15
N PRO A 186 4.19 22.70 4.72
CA PRO A 186 4.68 22.56 6.09
C PRO A 186 3.56 22.50 7.14
N THR A 187 2.34 22.91 6.79
CA THR A 187 1.13 22.82 7.63
C THR A 187 0.45 21.45 7.59
N SER A 188 0.80 20.59 6.63
CA SER A 188 0.30 19.21 6.53
C SER A 188 1.02 18.29 7.51
N SER A 189 0.45 17.12 7.78
CA SER A 189 1.14 16.11 8.59
C SER A 189 2.39 15.63 7.88
N GLN A 190 3.57 15.94 8.42
CA GLN A 190 4.82 15.46 7.86
C GLN A 190 4.91 13.95 7.99
N PHE A 191 5.51 13.30 6.99
CA PHE A 191 5.82 11.88 7.08
C PHE A 191 7.00 11.68 8.03
N LEU A 192 6.79 10.89 9.08
CA LEU A 192 7.79 10.63 10.12
C LEU A 192 7.96 9.12 10.27
N PRO A 193 8.83 8.49 9.47
CA PRO A 193 8.94 7.05 9.46
C PRO A 193 9.41 6.50 10.81
N VAL A 194 8.66 5.54 11.32
CA VAL A 194 8.92 4.85 12.59
C VAL A 194 9.43 3.42 12.40
N LEU A 195 9.34 2.88 11.18
CA LEU A 195 9.90 1.59 10.79
C LEU A 195 10.73 1.75 9.51
N TYR A 196 11.91 1.14 9.52
CA TYR A 196 12.81 1.07 8.39
C TYR A 196 13.03 -0.40 8.01
N ILE A 197 12.65 -0.78 6.80
CA ILE A 197 12.79 -2.15 6.30
C ILE A 197 14.11 -2.28 5.56
N CYS A 198 14.93 -3.25 5.98
CA CYS A 198 16.21 -3.54 5.34
C CYS A 198 15.98 -4.29 4.03
N LEU A 199 16.36 -3.66 2.92
CA LEU A 199 16.21 -4.23 1.57
C LEU A 199 17.37 -5.14 1.17
N LEU A 200 18.44 -5.19 1.98
CA LEU A 200 19.54 -6.10 1.75
C LEU A 200 19.12 -7.50 2.20
N TYR A 201 18.75 -8.33 1.23
CA TYR A 201 18.61 -9.77 1.44
C TYR A 201 19.98 -10.42 1.35
N THR A 202 20.59 -10.77 2.49
CA THR A 202 21.73 -11.68 2.52
C THR A 202 21.20 -13.10 2.57
N SER A 203 21.11 -13.76 1.42
CA SER A 203 21.00 -15.21 1.38
C SER A 203 22.35 -15.78 1.82
N ASP A 204 22.53 -16.03 3.11
CA ASP A 204 23.59 -16.95 3.54
C ASP A 204 23.11 -18.36 3.14
N ALA A 205 23.44 -18.76 1.91
CA ALA A 205 23.27 -20.11 1.37
C ALA A 205 24.55 -20.55 0.68
#